data_AF-A0A7R8WGB2-F1
#
_entry.id   AF-A0A7R8WGB2-F1
#
_cell.length_a   1.000
_cell.length_b   1.000
_cell.length_c   1.000
_cell.angle_alpha   90.00
_cell.angle_beta   90.00
_cell.angle_gamma   90.00
#
_symmetry.space_group_name_H-M   'P 1'
#
loop_
_entity.id
_entity.type
_entity.pdbx_description
1 polymer ?
#
loop_
_entity_poly.entity_id
_entity_poly.type
_entity_poly.pdbx_seq_one_letter_code
_entity_poly.pdbx_strand_id
1 'polypeptide(L)' 'MFISPRVFLWQNSPEIQFFLKVEATDTDEGSVLTYSILKFQGGKDYFAIDPMDGTITNALVRTDELTGGVGL' A
#
# COMPACT_ATOMS: atom_id res chain seq x y z
N MET A 1 -10.98 -13.98 15.86
CA MET A 1 -9.58 -14.44 15.72
C MET A 1 -9.01 -13.73 14.52
N PHE A 2 -8.08 -12.79 14.70
CA PHE A 2 -7.44 -12.09 13.59
C PHE A 2 -6.10 -12.76 13.31
N ILE A 3 -6.01 -13.45 12.17
CA ILE A 3 -4.74 -13.96 11.66
C ILE A 3 -4.16 -12.82 10.83
N SER A 4 -3.11 -12.15 11.31
CA SER A 4 -2.39 -11.16 10.51
C SER A 4 -1.48 -11.91 9.53
N PRO A 5 -1.76 -11.92 8.21
CA PRO A 5 -0.84 -12.50 7.25
C PRO A 5 0.45 -11.67 7.23
N ARG A 6 1.61 -12.34 7.31
CA ARG A 6 2.89 -11.72 6.97
C ARG A 6 3.09 -11.85 5.48
N VAL A 7 3.03 -10.73 4.77
CA VAL A 7 3.25 -10.66 3.33
C VAL A 7 4.66 -10.14 3.09
N PHE A 8 5.43 -10.83 2.23
CA PHE A 8 6.80 -10.46 1.90
C PHE A 8 6.84 -9.82 0.51
N LEU A 9 7.45 -8.64 0.39
CA LEU A 9 7.80 -8.04 -0.91
C LEU A 9 9.20 -8.50 -1.30
N TRP A 10 9.33 -9.16 -2.46
CA TRP A 10 10.63 -9.39 -3.07
C TRP A 10 11.10 -8.10 -3.75
N GLN A 11 12.39 -7.75 -3.64
CA GLN A 11 12.94 -6.66 -4.44
C GLN A 11 12.83 -7.03 -5.94
N ASN A 12 12.59 -6.05 -6.82
CA ASN A 12 12.27 -6.25 -8.25
C ASN A 12 10.95 -6.98 -8.58
N SER A 13 10.00 -7.10 -7.64
CA SER A 13 8.62 -7.53 -8.00
C SER A 13 8.00 -6.57 -9.04
N PRO A 14 7.20 -7.08 -10.00
CA PRO A 14 6.51 -6.25 -10.99
C PRO A 14 5.70 -5.13 -10.32
N GLU A 15 5.59 -3.99 -10.99
CA GLU A 15 4.89 -2.82 -10.48
C GLU A 15 3.46 -3.15 -10.03
N ILE A 16 3.02 -2.54 -8.92
CA ILE A 16 1.68 -2.66 -8.32
C ILE A 16 1.25 -4.12 -8.11
N GLN A 17 1.83 -4.75 -7.10
CA GLN A 17 1.42 -6.03 -6.56
C GLN A 17 0.39 -5.84 -5.43
N PHE A 18 -0.63 -6.68 -5.44
CA PHE A 18 -1.51 -6.86 -4.29
C PHE A 18 -0.68 -7.27 -3.06
N PHE A 19 -0.80 -6.52 -1.97
CA PHE A 19 -0.15 -6.87 -0.72
C PHE A 19 -1.13 -7.54 0.22
N LEU A 20 -2.19 -6.81 0.62
CA LEU A 20 -3.24 -7.32 1.50
C LEU A 20 -4.53 -6.54 1.31
N LYS A 21 -5.63 -7.05 1.86
CA LYS A 21 -6.90 -6.34 1.97
C LYS A 21 -7.25 -6.15 3.44
N VAL A 22 -7.69 -4.95 3.80
CA VAL A 22 -8.25 -4.68 5.14
C VAL A 22 -9.78 -4.62 5.07
N GLU A 23 -10.41 -4.97 6.18
CA GLU A 23 -11.86 -4.87 6.34
C GLU A 23 -12.18 -4.14 7.64
N ALA A 24 -13.25 -3.36 7.60
CA ALA A 24 -13.81 -2.69 8.76
C ALA A 24 -15.33 -2.92 8.74
N THR A 25 -15.95 -2.89 9.91
CA THR A 25 -17.39 -3.15 10.07
C THR A 25 -18.00 -2.03 10.88
N ASP A 26 -19.12 -1.52 10.42
CA ASP A 26 -19.97 -0.57 11.12
C ASP A 26 -21.31 -1.25 11.42
N THR A 27 -21.85 -1.06 12.62
CA THR A 27 -23.05 -1.77 13.08
C THR A 27 -24.32 -1.20 12.45
N ASP A 28 -24.27 0.04 11.97
CA ASP A 28 -25.42 0.68 11.33
C ASP A 28 -25.57 0.19 9.88
N GLU A 29 -26.82 -0.08 9.49
CA GLU A 29 -27.12 -0.52 8.12
C GLU A 29 -26.85 0.61 7.10
N GLY A 30 -26.19 0.26 5.99
CA GLY A 30 -25.96 1.18 4.88
C GLY A 30 -24.75 2.10 5.04
N SER A 31 -23.94 1.92 6.08
CA SER A 31 -22.70 2.66 6.28
C SER A 31 -21.73 2.46 5.10
N VAL A 32 -21.19 3.58 4.58
CA VAL A 32 -20.14 3.59 3.56
C VAL A 32 -18.81 3.85 4.23
N LEU A 33 -17.88 2.90 4.10
CA LEU A 33 -16.55 3.00 4.66
C LEU A 33 -15.59 3.62 3.63
N THR A 34 -14.65 4.42 4.12
CA THR A 34 -13.58 5.00 3.30
C THR A 34 -12.24 4.77 3.97
N TYR A 35 -11.27 4.28 3.20
CA TYR A 35 -9.96 3.89 3.71
C TYR A 35 -8.88 4.93 3.37
N SER A 36 -7.94 5.13 4.30
CA SER A 36 -6.75 5.97 4.06
C SER A 36 -5.58 5.50 4.92
N ILE A 37 -4.36 5.72 4.43
CA ILE A 37 -3.12 5.50 5.19
C ILE A 37 -2.68 6.84 5.76
N LEU A 38 -2.55 6.91 7.10
CA LEU A 38 -1.96 8.08 7.75
C LEU A 38 -0.48 8.16 7.39
N LYS A 39 -0.08 9.27 6.76
CA LYS A 39 1.32 9.51 6.38
C LYS A 39 2.08 10.12 7.54
N PHE A 40 3.28 9.61 7.79
CA PHE A 40 4.24 10.30 8.64
C PHE A 40 4.90 11.44 7.84
N GLN A 41 5.04 12.63 8.43
CA GLN A 41 5.67 13.76 7.74
C GLN A 41 7.10 13.40 7.33
N GLY A 42 7.42 13.58 6.04
CA GLY A 42 8.73 13.24 5.47
C GLY A 42 8.93 11.75 5.16
N GLY A 43 7.93 10.90 5.35
CA GLY A 43 7.97 9.49 4.94
C GLY A 43 7.78 9.32 3.43
N LYS A 44 8.43 8.30 2.85
CA LYS A 44 8.15 7.85 1.47
C LYS A 44 6.86 7.02 1.43
N ASP A 45 6.04 7.24 0.42
CA ASP A 45 4.82 6.47 0.18
C ASP A 45 5.15 5.15 -0.51
N TYR A 46 5.48 4.11 0.26
CA TYR A 46 5.73 2.77 -0.29
C TYR A 46 4.46 1.98 -0.57
N PHE A 47 3.33 2.39 0.00
CA PHE A 47 2.05 1.69 -0.09
C PHE A 47 0.92 2.66 -0.46
N ALA A 48 -0.01 2.17 -1.27
CA ALA A 48 -1.27 2.82 -1.59
C ALA A 48 -2.42 1.96 -1.08
N ILE A 49 -3.54 2.60 -0.74
CA ILE A 49 -4.79 1.92 -0.38
C ILE A 49 -5.90 2.40 -1.31
N ASP A 50 -6.70 1.48 -1.81
CA ASP A 50 -7.95 1.81 -2.49
C ASP A 50 -8.97 2.28 -1.43
N PRO A 51 -9.52 3.50 -1.55
CA PRO A 51 -10.40 4.07 -0.55
C PRO A 51 -11.78 3.39 -0.50
N MET A 52 -12.18 2.64 -1.52
CA MET A 52 -13.49 2.00 -1.63
C MET A 52 -13.49 0.57 -1.09
N ASP A 53 -12.40 -0.17 -1.30
CA ASP A 53 -12.37 -1.61 -0.97
C ASP A 53 -11.28 -2.03 0.03
N GLY A 54 -10.40 -1.10 0.44
CA GLY A 54 -9.35 -1.36 1.43
C GLY A 54 -8.20 -2.22 0.89
N THR A 55 -8.07 -2.38 -0.43
CA THR A 55 -6.93 -3.08 -1.04
C THR A 55 -5.66 -2.26 -0.90
N ILE A 56 -4.64 -2.84 -0.29
CA ILE A 56 -3.31 -2.26 -0.16
C ILE A 56 -2.39 -2.84 -1.24
N THR A 57 -1.75 -1.95 -2.00
CA THR A 57 -0.72 -2.27 -3.00
C THR A 57 0.58 -1.54 -2.68
N ASN A 58 1.70 -1.94 -3.29
CA ASN A 58 2.88 -1.08 -3.31
C ASN A 58 2.66 0.12 -4.24
N ALA A 59 2.92 1.32 -3.72
CA ALA A 59 2.77 2.58 -4.46
C ALA A 59 3.98 2.93 -5.35
N LEU A 60 5.10 2.22 -5.17
CA LEU A 60 6.35 2.49 -5.88
C LEU A 60 6.87 1.19 -6.50
N VAL A 61 7.42 1.34 -7.71
CA VAL A 61 8.42 0.42 -8.26
C VAL A 61 9.63 0.53 -7.35
N ARG A 62 10.03 -0.58 -6.73
CA ARG A 62 11.31 -0.62 -6.06
C ARG A 62 12.37 -1.00 -7.11
N THR A 63 12.70 -0.04 -7.97
CA THR A 63 13.94 -0.08 -8.74
C THR A 63 14.93 0.79 -7.98
N ASP A 64 15.82 0.16 -7.25
CA ASP A 64 16.95 0.81 -6.57
C ASP A 64 18.09 1.18 -7.55
N GLU A 65 17.77 1.50 -8.81
CA GLU A 65 18.73 2.03 -9.77
C GLU A 65 18.18 3.23 -10.56
N LEU A 66 19.08 4.20 -10.78
CA LEU A 66 18.98 5.40 -11.62
C LEU A 66 18.55 6.73 -10.95
N THR A 67 19.28 7.12 -9.90
CA THR A 67 19.75 8.52 -9.80
C THR A 67 21.26 8.56 -9.53
N GLY A 68 22.03 7.94 -10.44
CA GLY A 68 23.46 8.24 -10.63
C GLY A 68 23.58 9.00 -11.94
N GLY A 69 23.60 10.33 -11.88
CA GLY A 69 23.65 11.18 -13.06
C GLY A 69 24.87 10.90 -13.93
N VAL A 70 24.64 10.64 -15.21
CA VAL A 70 25.57 11.01 -16.27
C VAL A 70 25.06 12.31 -16.87
N GLY A 71 25.42 13.40 -16.21
CA GLY A 71 25.34 14.76 -16.73
C GLY A 71 26.75 15.30 -16.85
N LEU A 72 27.18 15.50 -18.11
CA LEU A 72 28.47 15.95 -18.64
C LEU A 72 29.53 14.86 -18.84
#